data_AF-A0AAD5BIE3-F1
#
_entry.id   AF-A0AAD5BIE3-F1
#
_cell.length_a   1.000
_cell.length_b   1.000
_cell.length_c   1.000
_cell.angle_alpha   90.00
_cell.angle_beta   90.00
_cell.angle_gamma   90.00
#
_symmetry.space_group_name_H-M   'P 1'
#
loop_
_entity.id
_entity.type
_entity.pdbx_description
1 polymer ?
#
loop_
_entity_poly.entity_id
_entity_poly.type
_entity_poly.pdbx_seq_one_letter_code
_entity_poly.pdbx_strand_id
1 'polypeptide(L)'
;MRYTPIALHYVLGDKIHASSGVYITPISPLKSSSSSSASFILTINHIPNIGEYSIYANLGNTDTPSQVHWHRVSILEEVSINPSEFEFFDTHNQFKLYPRDQYGRTISILKLSSSVLNSDTETLPSPISTSLAGAAGGVGGPVATKSSISVGDQVTIVSSPFNFTNSLIFHQFTTTARIVYKVHTNDHDADNGDGVADYWLSDAAYMENMAGGAVIDNKVNSLVAANGDAKVGNNTNNNTSENKLVGLVLGNLRKTNGDGNLMVIIPLRKIV
;
A
#
# COMPACT_ATOMS: atom_id res chain seq x y z
N MET A 1 3.90 2.33 13.10
CA MET A 1 4.79 1.36 12.43
C MET A 1 5.71 2.17 11.52
N ARG A 2 6.68 1.60 10.84
CA ARG A 2 7.38 2.29 9.76
C ARG A 2 7.15 1.47 8.52
N TYR A 3 7.11 2.14 7.37
CA TYR A 3 7.04 1.42 6.12
C TYR A 3 8.24 1.73 5.25
N THR A 4 8.67 0.70 4.52
CA THR A 4 9.70 0.79 3.49
C THR A 4 9.11 0.21 2.21
N PRO A 5 9.00 0.99 1.12
CA PRO A 5 8.64 0.45 -0.18
C PRO A 5 9.67 -0.59 -0.62
N ILE A 6 9.20 -1.71 -1.16
CA ILE A 6 10.06 -2.78 -1.63
C ILE A 6 9.68 -3.22 -3.04
N ALA A 7 10.61 -3.89 -3.71
CA ALA A 7 10.36 -4.61 -4.94
C ALA A 7 10.19 -6.10 -4.64
N LEU A 8 9.26 -6.75 -5.33
CA LEU A 8 9.01 -8.19 -5.23
C LEU A 8 9.16 -8.87 -6.58
N HIS A 9 9.74 -10.06 -6.57
CA HIS A 9 9.88 -10.98 -7.69
C HIS A 9 9.22 -12.30 -7.37
N TYR A 10 8.54 -12.86 -8.37
CA TYR A 10 7.90 -14.17 -8.31
C TYR A 10 8.49 -15.02 -9.42
N VAL A 11 9.07 -16.17 -9.06
CA VAL A 11 9.80 -17.03 -10.00
C VAL A 11 9.21 -18.45 -9.98
N LEU A 12 8.82 -18.94 -11.17
CA LEU A 12 8.38 -20.32 -11.40
C LEU A 12 9.01 -20.84 -12.70
N GLY A 13 10.09 -21.61 -12.60
CA GLY A 13 10.87 -22.01 -13.77
C GLY A 13 11.38 -20.77 -14.51
N ASP A 14 11.05 -20.66 -15.81
CA ASP A 14 11.41 -19.52 -16.66
C ASP A 14 10.40 -18.35 -16.58
N LYS A 15 9.29 -18.51 -15.84
CA LYS A 15 8.31 -17.44 -15.65
C LYS A 15 8.72 -16.56 -14.49
N ILE A 16 8.89 -15.29 -14.80
CA ILE A 16 9.17 -14.25 -13.82
C ILE A 16 8.01 -13.25 -13.86
N HIS A 17 7.56 -12.81 -12.70
CA HIS A 17 6.66 -11.68 -12.53
C HIS A 17 7.22 -10.76 -11.44
N ALA A 18 6.72 -9.53 -11.40
CA ALA A 18 7.16 -8.59 -10.38
C ALA A 18 6.03 -7.65 -9.93
N SER A 19 6.16 -7.12 -8.72
CA SER A 19 5.23 -6.18 -8.12
C SER A 19 5.94 -5.30 -7.10
N SER A 20 5.23 -4.31 -6.58
CA SER A 20 5.67 -3.52 -5.44
C SER A 20 5.14 -4.14 -4.14
N GLY A 21 5.77 -3.78 -3.03
CA GLY A 21 5.26 -4.13 -1.72
C GLY A 21 5.65 -3.08 -0.70
N VAL A 22 5.21 -3.32 0.53
CA VAL A 22 5.49 -2.46 1.67
C VAL A 22 5.98 -3.32 2.81
N TYR A 23 7.24 -3.13 3.22
CA TYR A 23 7.77 -3.74 4.43
C TYR A 23 7.38 -2.90 5.64
N ILE A 24 6.65 -3.50 6.58
CA ILE A 24 6.10 -2.87 7.78
C ILE A 24 6.90 -3.33 8.99
N THR A 25 7.42 -2.36 9.75
CA THR A 25 8.17 -2.60 10.99
C THR A 25 7.51 -1.88 12.17
N PRO A 26 7.52 -2.42 13.39
CA PRO A 26 7.06 -1.70 14.57
C PRO A 26 7.96 -0.47 14.86
N ILE A 27 7.38 0.65 15.33
CA ILE A 27 8.16 1.80 15.84
C ILE A 27 8.59 1.44 17.27
N SER A 28 9.68 0.67 17.39
CA SER A 28 10.28 0.17 18.63
C SER A 28 9.38 -0.67 19.57
N PRO A 29 9.87 -1.80 20.08
CA PRO A 29 9.18 -2.52 21.14
C PRO A 29 9.43 -1.77 22.45
N LEU A 30 8.39 -1.15 23.04
CA LEU A 30 8.41 -1.10 24.50
C LEU A 30 8.45 -2.55 24.96
N LYS A 31 9.49 -2.90 25.71
CA LYS A 31 9.65 -4.19 26.39
C LYS A 31 8.50 -4.39 27.38
N SER A 32 7.32 -4.75 26.90
CA SER A 32 6.18 -5.14 27.71
C SER A 32 5.39 -6.23 26.99
N SER A 33 5.73 -7.45 27.35
CA SER A 33 4.89 -8.66 27.43
C SER A 33 3.65 -8.76 26.53
N SER A 34 3.70 -9.77 25.64
CA SER A 34 2.62 -10.67 25.18
C SER A 34 1.99 -10.50 23.78
N SER A 35 2.35 -9.49 22.98
CA SER A 35 2.12 -9.56 21.52
C SER A 35 3.11 -8.69 20.74
N SER A 36 4.33 -9.18 20.55
CA SER A 36 5.26 -8.51 19.64
C SER A 36 4.68 -8.58 18.22
N SER A 37 4.20 -7.45 17.70
CA SER A 37 3.85 -7.33 16.29
C SER A 37 5.14 -7.52 15.48
N ALA A 38 5.37 -8.74 14.98
CA ALA A 38 6.51 -9.06 14.13
C ALA A 38 6.45 -8.20 12.85
N SER A 39 7.62 -7.86 12.30
CA SER A 39 7.68 -7.17 11.00
C SER A 39 7.17 -8.08 9.89
N PHE A 40 6.51 -7.52 8.89
CA PHE A 40 5.96 -8.27 7.76
C PHE A 40 5.91 -7.41 6.51
N ILE A 41 5.76 -8.05 5.36
CA ILE A 41 5.56 -7.40 4.08
C ILE A 41 4.08 -7.50 3.70
N LEU A 42 3.50 -6.43 3.19
CA LEU A 42 2.21 -6.44 2.49
C LEU A 42 2.40 -6.18 1.00
N THR A 43 1.65 -6.89 0.18
CA THR A 43 1.57 -6.64 -1.28
C THR A 43 0.23 -7.11 -1.83
N ILE A 44 -0.04 -6.75 -3.08
CA ILE A 44 -1.18 -7.24 -3.86
C ILE A 44 -0.67 -8.27 -4.87
N ASN A 45 -1.24 -9.46 -4.81
CA ASN A 45 -1.00 -10.53 -5.75
C ASN A 45 -2.11 -10.59 -6.80
N HIS A 46 -1.70 -10.78 -8.04
CA HIS A 46 -2.58 -11.03 -9.18
C HIS A 46 -2.33 -12.40 -9.81
N ILE A 47 -1.23 -13.07 -9.44
CA ILE A 47 -0.76 -14.28 -10.08
C ILE A 47 -1.52 -15.48 -9.50
N PRO A 48 -2.13 -16.34 -10.34
CA PRO A 48 -2.81 -17.53 -9.87
C PRO A 48 -1.80 -18.56 -9.34
N ASN A 49 -2.25 -19.43 -8.44
CA ASN A 49 -1.43 -20.51 -7.86
C ASN A 49 -0.10 -20.01 -7.26
N ILE A 50 -0.16 -18.89 -6.53
CA ILE A 50 1.02 -18.21 -5.99
C ILE A 50 1.89 -19.10 -5.10
N GLY A 51 1.32 -20.14 -4.49
CA GLY A 51 2.05 -21.13 -3.68
C GLY A 51 3.08 -21.95 -4.46
N GLU A 52 3.01 -21.99 -5.79
CA GLU A 52 4.02 -22.65 -6.63
C GLU A 52 5.26 -21.77 -6.87
N TYR A 53 5.14 -20.46 -6.68
CA TYR A 53 6.20 -19.50 -6.98
C TYR A 53 7.18 -19.35 -5.81
N SER A 54 8.45 -19.20 -6.13
CA SER A 54 9.44 -18.68 -5.19
C SER A 54 9.39 -17.15 -5.20
N ILE A 55 9.17 -16.57 -4.01
CA ILE A 55 9.04 -15.12 -3.85
C ILE A 55 10.34 -14.54 -3.29
N TYR A 56 10.79 -13.44 -3.88
CA TYR A 56 11.97 -12.70 -3.45
C TYR A 56 11.63 -11.22 -3.25
N ALA A 57 12.24 -10.61 -2.24
CA ALA A 57 12.11 -9.19 -1.93
C ALA A 57 13.45 -8.48 -2.04
N ASN A 58 13.45 -7.29 -2.62
CA ASN A 58 14.55 -6.35 -2.55
C ASN A 58 14.10 -5.13 -1.74
N LEU A 59 14.83 -4.86 -0.67
CA LEU A 59 14.54 -3.81 0.31
C LEU A 59 15.15 -2.46 -0.07
N GLY A 60 15.92 -2.42 -1.17
CA GLY A 60 16.74 -1.29 -1.59
C GLY A 60 17.74 -0.81 -0.54
N ASN A 61 18.23 -1.71 0.32
CA ASN A 61 19.38 -1.39 1.15
C ASN A 61 20.62 -1.23 0.25
N THR A 62 21.16 -0.01 0.20
CA THR A 62 22.27 0.39 -0.66
C THR A 62 23.55 0.60 0.15
N ASP A 63 23.91 -0.36 1.00
CA ASP A 63 25.29 -0.40 1.51
C ASP A 63 26.29 -0.56 0.34
N THR A 64 25.82 -1.15 -0.78
CA THR A 64 26.48 -1.14 -2.09
C THR A 64 25.49 -0.66 -3.18
N PRO A 65 25.57 0.60 -3.65
CA PRO A 65 24.58 1.18 -4.56
C PRO A 65 24.55 0.57 -5.98
N SER A 66 25.38 -0.44 -6.26
CA SER A 66 25.53 -1.06 -7.57
C SER A 66 25.03 -2.50 -7.66
N GLN A 67 24.58 -3.11 -6.56
CA GLN A 67 24.15 -4.51 -6.55
C GLN A 67 22.72 -4.68 -6.05
N VAL A 68 21.95 -5.50 -6.78
CA VAL A 68 20.59 -5.89 -6.39
C VAL A 68 20.67 -7.14 -5.51
N HIS A 69 20.28 -7.01 -4.24
CA HIS A 69 20.17 -8.15 -3.33
C HIS A 69 18.72 -8.61 -3.22
N TRP A 70 18.47 -9.86 -3.62
CA TRP A 70 17.15 -10.50 -3.53
C TRP A 70 17.13 -11.48 -2.37
N HIS A 71 16.20 -11.28 -1.44
CA HIS A 71 16.03 -12.12 -0.26
C HIS A 71 14.78 -12.96 -0.42
N ARG A 72 14.89 -14.28 -0.22
CA ARG A 72 13.73 -15.17 -0.28
C ARG A 72 12.76 -14.85 0.86
N VAL A 73 11.46 -14.79 0.53
CA VAL A 73 10.39 -14.53 1.49
C VAL A 73 9.34 -15.66 1.43
N SER A 74 8.60 -15.82 2.52
CA SER A 74 7.58 -16.86 2.66
C SER A 74 6.21 -16.25 2.87
N ILE A 75 5.19 -16.84 2.25
CA ILE A 75 3.79 -16.46 2.47
C ILE A 75 3.40 -16.84 3.89
N LEU A 76 2.97 -15.85 4.68
CA LEU A 76 2.36 -16.07 5.99
C LEU A 76 0.85 -16.21 5.88
N GLU A 77 0.24 -15.38 5.05
CA GLU A 77 -1.20 -15.28 4.89
C GLU A 77 -1.52 -14.82 3.47
N GLU A 78 -2.58 -15.39 2.92
CA GLU A 78 -3.16 -14.99 1.65
C GLU A 78 -4.66 -14.77 1.83
N VAL A 79 -5.12 -13.54 1.57
CA VAL A 79 -6.53 -13.17 1.66
C VAL A 79 -7.04 -12.89 0.26
N SER A 80 -7.90 -13.76 -0.26
CA SER A 80 -8.51 -13.58 -1.59
C SER A 80 -9.53 -12.45 -1.56
N ILE A 81 -9.49 -11.57 -2.56
CA ILE A 81 -10.52 -10.54 -2.78
C ILE A 81 -11.62 -11.14 -3.65
N ASN A 82 -12.88 -10.97 -3.25
CA ASN A 82 -14.01 -11.56 -3.95
C ASN A 82 -14.14 -10.96 -5.37
N PRO A 83 -14.14 -11.77 -6.44
CA PRO A 83 -14.26 -11.26 -7.82
C PRO A 83 -15.52 -10.45 -8.09
N SER A 84 -16.62 -10.73 -7.39
CA SER A 84 -17.90 -10.00 -7.53
C SER A 84 -17.79 -8.52 -7.16
N GLU A 85 -16.81 -8.13 -6.34
CA GLU A 85 -16.57 -6.72 -6.00
C GLU A 85 -16.16 -5.87 -7.21
N PHE A 86 -15.72 -6.50 -8.30
CA PHE A 86 -15.37 -5.84 -9.55
C PHE A 86 -16.39 -6.05 -10.66
N GLU A 87 -17.50 -6.76 -10.38
CA GLU A 87 -18.51 -7.09 -11.39
C GLU A 87 -19.11 -5.83 -12.01
N PHE A 88 -19.36 -4.79 -11.22
CA PHE A 88 -19.82 -3.49 -11.70
C PHE A 88 -18.91 -2.89 -12.79
N PHE A 89 -17.59 -3.06 -12.66
CA PHE A 89 -16.64 -2.59 -13.67
C PHE A 89 -16.59 -3.49 -14.90
N ASP A 90 -16.57 -4.80 -14.66
CA ASP A 90 -16.40 -5.82 -15.69
C ASP A 90 -17.61 -5.88 -16.64
N THR A 91 -18.83 -5.79 -16.11
CA THR A 91 -20.06 -6.09 -16.86
C THR A 91 -20.78 -4.84 -17.36
N HIS A 92 -20.83 -3.77 -16.59
CA HIS A 92 -21.68 -2.61 -16.90
C HIS A 92 -20.93 -1.51 -17.65
N ASN A 93 -19.63 -1.34 -17.38
CA ASN A 93 -18.89 -0.16 -17.82
C ASN A 93 -17.71 -0.45 -18.76
N GLN A 94 -17.55 -1.71 -19.18
CA GLN A 94 -16.50 -2.17 -20.10
C GLN A 94 -15.09 -1.76 -19.63
N PHE A 95 -14.87 -1.74 -18.32
CA PHE A 95 -13.56 -1.53 -17.74
C PHE A 95 -12.86 -2.87 -17.51
N LYS A 96 -11.53 -2.81 -17.52
CA LYS A 96 -10.62 -3.91 -17.21
C LYS A 96 -9.69 -3.46 -16.09
N LEU A 97 -9.50 -4.28 -15.08
CA LEU A 97 -8.53 -4.06 -14.01
C LEU A 97 -7.21 -4.73 -14.39
N TYR A 98 -6.21 -3.92 -14.73
CA TYR A 98 -4.84 -4.38 -14.93
C TYR A 98 -4.08 -4.41 -13.60
N PRO A 99 -3.27 -5.44 -13.30
CA PRO A 99 -2.99 -6.60 -14.15
C PRO A 99 -3.93 -7.80 -13.92
N ARG A 100 -4.94 -7.71 -13.05
CA ARG A 100 -5.93 -8.78 -12.77
C ARG A 100 -6.41 -9.52 -14.03
N ASP A 101 -6.79 -8.78 -15.07
CA ASP A 101 -7.33 -9.37 -16.30
C ASP A 101 -6.30 -10.15 -17.14
N GLN A 102 -5.01 -9.98 -16.91
CA GLN A 102 -3.97 -10.77 -17.57
C GLN A 102 -3.78 -12.16 -16.92
N TYR A 103 -4.16 -12.28 -15.65
CA TYR A 103 -3.81 -13.42 -14.80
C TYR A 103 -5.02 -14.22 -14.34
N GLY A 104 -6.06 -14.32 -15.18
CA GLY A 104 -7.23 -15.15 -14.87
C GLY A 104 -8.17 -14.55 -13.83
N ARG A 105 -8.09 -13.22 -13.62
CA ARG A 105 -8.99 -12.43 -12.76
C ARG A 105 -8.90 -12.68 -11.26
N THR A 106 -7.85 -13.36 -10.80
CA THR A 106 -7.55 -13.53 -9.38
C THR A 106 -6.90 -12.29 -8.80
N ILE A 107 -7.30 -11.91 -7.60
CA ILE A 107 -6.59 -10.94 -6.76
C ILE A 107 -6.57 -11.46 -5.33
N SER A 108 -5.41 -11.41 -4.69
CA SER A 108 -5.27 -11.64 -3.26
C SER A 108 -4.33 -10.63 -2.62
N ILE A 109 -4.50 -10.42 -1.32
CA ILE A 109 -3.55 -9.68 -0.50
C ILE A 109 -2.61 -10.69 0.13
N LEU A 110 -1.30 -10.45 0.02
CA LEU A 110 -0.32 -11.31 0.65
C LEU A 110 0.34 -10.61 1.82
N LYS A 111 0.43 -11.35 2.92
CA LYS A 111 1.31 -11.06 4.03
C LYS A 111 2.52 -11.98 3.95
N LEU A 112 3.72 -11.43 3.87
CA LEU A 112 4.96 -12.21 3.73
C LEU A 112 5.88 -11.99 4.93
N SER A 113 6.68 -13.01 5.22
CA SER A 113 7.78 -12.96 6.19
C SER A 113 9.12 -13.05 5.48
N SER A 114 10.14 -12.46 6.07
CA SER A 114 11.53 -12.67 5.68
C SER A 114 12.34 -13.02 6.92
N SER A 115 13.16 -14.07 6.82
CA SER A 115 14.08 -14.47 7.89
C SER A 115 15.23 -13.48 8.06
N VAL A 116 15.67 -12.84 6.97
CA VAL A 116 16.75 -11.83 6.96
C VAL A 116 16.28 -10.54 7.63
N LEU A 117 14.97 -10.26 7.59
CA LEU A 117 14.38 -9.04 8.16
C LEU A 117 14.17 -9.09 9.68
N ASN A 118 14.39 -10.24 10.31
CA ASN A 118 14.27 -10.44 11.75
C ASN A 118 15.61 -10.37 12.49
N SER A 119 16.74 -10.23 11.78
CA SER A 119 18.03 -9.95 12.40
C SER A 119 18.24 -8.44 12.52
N ASP A 120 18.38 -7.95 13.75
CA ASP A 120 18.58 -6.54 14.15
C ASP A 120 19.86 -5.87 13.59
N THR A 121 20.46 -6.40 12.53
CA THR A 121 21.82 -6.05 12.05
C THR A 121 21.89 -5.37 10.68
N GLU A 122 20.78 -5.17 9.96
CA GLU A 122 20.81 -4.43 8.69
C GLU A 122 20.23 -3.01 8.85
N THR A 123 21.07 -2.01 8.56
CA THR A 123 20.72 -0.60 8.47
C THR A 123 19.84 -0.35 7.25
N LEU A 124 18.54 -0.58 7.40
CA LEU A 124 17.54 -0.23 6.39
C LEU A 124 17.67 1.26 6.00
N PRO A 125 17.45 1.62 4.71
CA PRO A 125 17.41 3.01 4.28
C PRO A 125 16.40 3.78 5.14
N SER A 126 16.75 5.02 5.53
CA SER A 126 16.00 5.87 6.47
C SER A 126 14.50 5.74 6.24
N PRO A 127 13.77 5.02 7.10
CA PRO A 127 12.37 4.73 6.87
C PRO A 127 11.56 6.01 7.00
N ILE A 128 10.55 6.17 6.14
CA ILE A 128 9.52 7.20 6.36
C ILE A 128 8.79 6.78 7.65
N SER A 129 8.95 7.57 8.72
CA SER A 129 8.41 7.24 10.04
C SER A 129 6.95 7.63 10.12
N THR A 130 6.04 6.64 10.28
CA THR A 130 4.59 6.85 10.13
C THR A 130 3.73 5.92 10.99
N SER A 131 3.05 6.42 12.03
CA SER A 131 2.18 5.57 12.86
C SER A 131 1.09 4.82 12.06
N LEU A 132 0.87 3.55 12.43
CA LEU A 132 -0.28 2.74 11.98
C LEU A 132 -1.23 2.75 13.18
N ALA A 133 -2.45 3.29 13.05
CA ALA A 133 -3.42 3.20 14.13
C ALA A 133 -3.97 1.77 14.18
N GLY A 134 -3.72 1.08 15.30
CA GLY A 134 -3.96 -0.36 15.45
C GLY A 134 -5.43 -0.75 15.46
N ALA A 135 -5.74 -1.82 14.73
CA ALA A 135 -6.88 -2.69 14.97
C ALA A 135 -6.40 -3.87 15.83
N ALA A 136 -6.62 -3.79 17.14
CA ALA A 136 -6.53 -4.93 18.04
C ALA A 136 -7.63 -4.75 19.10
N GLY A 137 -8.56 -5.71 19.16
CA GLY A 137 -9.74 -5.66 20.01
C GLY A 137 -9.43 -5.71 21.51
N GLY A 138 -10.32 -5.10 22.31
CA GLY A 138 -10.32 -5.22 23.77
C GLY A 138 -10.79 -3.95 24.49
N VAL A 139 -12.12 -3.82 24.62
CA VAL A 139 -12.90 -3.07 25.64
C VAL A 139 -12.27 -1.80 26.24
N GLY A 140 -12.67 -0.63 25.72
CA GLY A 140 -12.61 0.67 26.41
C GLY A 140 -11.31 1.48 26.24
N GLY A 141 -11.20 2.28 25.16
CA GLY A 141 -10.09 3.21 24.92
C GLY A 141 -10.23 3.91 23.55
N PRO A 142 -9.65 5.11 23.35
CA PRO A 142 -10.26 6.20 22.58
C PRO A 142 -10.33 5.95 21.07
N VAL A 143 -11.51 6.24 20.53
CA VAL A 143 -11.89 6.47 19.13
C VAL A 143 -10.74 6.34 18.12
N ALA A 144 -10.70 5.19 17.42
CA ALA A 144 -9.93 5.05 16.19
C ALA A 144 -10.34 6.18 15.24
N THR A 145 -9.45 7.15 15.02
CA THR A 145 -9.69 8.27 14.10
C THR A 145 -9.73 7.69 12.68
N LYS A 146 -10.96 7.49 12.20
CA LYS A 146 -11.36 7.19 10.83
C LYS A 146 -10.48 8.03 9.90
N SER A 147 -9.51 7.41 9.19
CA SER A 147 -8.78 8.12 8.14
C SER A 147 -9.77 8.37 7.00
N SER A 148 -10.43 9.51 7.03
CA SER A 148 -11.41 9.93 6.03
C SER A 148 -10.68 10.56 4.84
N ILE A 149 -9.98 9.73 4.09
CA ILE A 149 -9.66 10.07 2.69
C ILE A 149 -10.99 10.34 1.98
N SER A 150 -11.05 11.46 1.30
CA SER A 150 -12.20 12.11 0.67
C SER A 150 -11.87 12.40 -0.78
N VAL A 151 -12.91 12.51 -1.62
CA VAL A 151 -12.71 12.91 -3.02
C VAL A 151 -12.16 14.34 -3.04
N GLY A 152 -11.14 14.57 -3.85
CA GLY A 152 -10.39 15.83 -3.92
C GLY A 152 -9.09 15.82 -3.11
N ASP A 153 -8.92 14.88 -2.17
CA ASP A 153 -7.70 14.79 -1.37
C ASP A 153 -6.50 14.38 -2.20
N GLN A 154 -5.33 14.91 -1.81
CA GLN A 154 -4.05 14.58 -2.41
C GLN A 154 -3.32 13.53 -1.57
N VAL A 155 -2.89 12.45 -2.21
CA VAL A 155 -2.13 11.36 -1.61
C VAL A 155 -0.77 11.22 -2.29
N THR A 156 0.21 10.69 -1.57
CA THR A 156 1.50 10.28 -2.13
C THR A 156 1.50 8.78 -2.33
N ILE A 157 1.94 8.32 -3.48
CA ILE A 157 2.07 6.91 -3.83
C ILE A 157 3.56 6.60 -3.97
N VAL A 158 4.05 5.61 -3.24
CA VAL A 158 5.45 5.18 -3.30
C VAL A 158 5.52 3.71 -3.67
N SER A 159 6.26 3.38 -4.71
CA SER A 159 6.28 2.05 -5.33
C SER A 159 7.64 1.75 -5.96
N SER A 160 7.77 0.57 -6.57
CA SER A 160 8.95 0.13 -7.31
C SER A 160 8.55 -0.37 -8.71
N PRO A 161 8.15 0.51 -9.63
CA PRO A 161 7.77 0.12 -10.98
C PRO A 161 8.96 -0.39 -11.79
N PHE A 162 8.69 -1.08 -12.91
CA PHE A 162 9.71 -1.61 -13.85
C PHE A 162 10.79 -2.48 -13.20
N ASN A 163 10.49 -3.08 -12.05
CA ASN A 163 11.45 -3.81 -11.24
C ASN A 163 11.81 -5.21 -11.79
N PHE A 164 11.43 -5.56 -13.02
CA PHE A 164 11.72 -6.87 -13.62
C PHE A 164 13.23 -7.09 -13.82
N THR A 165 13.96 -6.07 -14.28
CA THR A 165 15.38 -6.15 -14.62
C THR A 165 16.27 -5.49 -13.58
N ASN A 166 15.87 -4.33 -13.06
CA ASN A 166 16.64 -3.58 -12.07
C ASN A 166 15.70 -2.88 -11.08
N SER A 167 15.72 -3.31 -9.82
CA SER A 167 14.92 -2.72 -8.75
C SER A 167 15.53 -1.47 -8.13
N LEU A 168 16.78 -1.11 -8.43
CA LEU A 168 17.48 0.04 -7.84
C LEU A 168 17.08 1.38 -8.48
N ILE A 169 16.91 1.40 -9.81
CA ILE A 169 16.67 2.66 -10.55
C ILE A 169 15.36 3.33 -10.11
N PHE A 170 14.33 2.52 -9.94
CA PHE A 170 12.99 2.96 -9.56
C PHE A 170 12.64 2.54 -8.12
N HIS A 171 13.65 2.26 -7.30
CA HIS A 171 13.46 2.04 -5.88
C HIS A 171 12.84 3.33 -5.28
N GLN A 172 11.66 3.23 -4.68
CA GLN A 172 10.93 4.37 -4.11
C GLN A 172 10.44 5.43 -5.12
N PHE A 173 10.05 4.99 -6.32
CA PHE A 173 9.34 5.85 -7.26
C PHE A 173 8.11 6.47 -6.60
N THR A 174 8.09 7.81 -6.54
CA THR A 174 7.08 8.59 -5.82
C THR A 174 6.22 9.36 -6.81
N THR A 175 4.90 9.26 -6.65
CA THR A 175 3.91 10.00 -7.45
C THR A 175 2.89 10.63 -6.53
N THR A 176 2.47 11.86 -6.84
CA THR A 176 1.37 12.50 -6.14
C THR A 176 0.08 12.35 -6.96
N ALA A 177 -1.00 11.97 -6.30
CA ALA A 177 -2.29 11.68 -6.94
C ALA A 177 -3.42 12.40 -6.21
N ARG A 178 -4.50 12.70 -6.93
CA ARG A 178 -5.77 13.13 -6.34
C ARG A 178 -6.75 11.97 -6.34
N ILE A 179 -7.47 11.79 -5.24
CA ILE A 179 -8.61 10.87 -5.20
C ILE A 179 -9.77 11.50 -5.96
N VAL A 180 -10.21 10.86 -7.05
CA VAL A 180 -11.27 11.39 -7.93
C VAL A 180 -12.61 10.72 -7.69
N TYR A 181 -12.62 9.51 -7.13
CA TYR A 181 -13.85 8.78 -6.87
C TYR A 181 -13.68 7.75 -5.76
N LYS A 182 -14.79 7.40 -5.12
CA LYS A 182 -14.90 6.35 -4.10
C LYS A 182 -15.89 5.29 -4.56
N VAL A 183 -15.42 4.05 -4.59
CA VAL A 183 -16.24 2.90 -4.98
C VAL A 183 -16.83 2.29 -3.72
N HIS A 184 -18.14 2.08 -3.74
CA HIS A 184 -18.90 1.41 -2.70
C HIS A 184 -19.51 0.16 -3.33
N THR A 185 -19.23 -1.02 -2.79
CA THR A 185 -19.80 -2.28 -3.28
C THR A 185 -21.27 -2.43 -2.88
N ASN A 186 -21.68 -1.77 -1.77
CA ASN A 186 -23.06 -1.68 -1.35
C ASN A 186 -23.59 -0.26 -1.55
N ASP A 187 -24.66 -0.11 -2.32
CA ASP A 187 -25.28 1.19 -2.63
C ASP A 187 -25.71 1.96 -1.36
N HIS A 188 -26.14 1.24 -0.32
CA HIS A 188 -26.51 1.84 0.97
C HIS A 188 -25.37 2.60 1.66
N ASP A 189 -24.11 2.28 1.37
CA ASP A 189 -22.96 2.97 1.93
C ASP A 189 -22.66 4.29 1.20
N ALA A 190 -23.13 4.45 -0.05
CA ALA A 190 -22.92 5.67 -0.83
C ALA A 190 -23.81 6.84 -0.35
N ASP A 191 -25.05 6.54 0.06
CA ASP A 191 -26.07 7.54 0.42
C ASP A 191 -25.72 8.39 1.65
N ASN A 192 -24.86 7.88 2.54
CA ASN A 192 -24.48 8.60 3.76
C ASN A 192 -23.28 9.55 3.57
N GLY A 193 -22.59 9.55 2.41
CA GLY A 193 -21.39 10.37 2.14
C GLY A 193 -20.15 10.04 3.00
N ASP A 194 -20.38 9.39 4.14
CA ASP A 194 -19.44 8.96 5.17
C ASP A 194 -19.18 7.45 5.12
N GLY A 195 -19.79 6.75 4.16
CA GLY A 195 -19.63 5.31 3.96
C GLY A 195 -18.17 4.92 3.80
N VAL A 196 -17.86 3.74 4.31
CA VAL A 196 -16.54 3.13 4.20
C VAL A 196 -16.38 2.65 2.75
N ALA A 197 -15.93 3.52 1.85
CA ALA A 197 -15.55 3.13 0.49
C ALA A 197 -14.63 1.90 0.47
N ASP A 198 -14.97 0.93 -0.37
CA ASP A 198 -14.22 -0.31 -0.59
C ASP A 198 -12.95 -0.07 -1.38
N TYR A 199 -13.01 0.85 -2.34
CA TYR A 199 -11.88 1.23 -3.19
C TYR A 199 -11.89 2.73 -3.45
N TRP A 200 -10.71 3.28 -3.75
CA TRP A 200 -10.56 4.65 -4.23
C TRP A 200 -10.00 4.64 -5.65
N LEU A 201 -10.47 5.57 -6.48
CA LEU A 201 -9.91 5.82 -7.80
C LEU A 201 -9.09 7.11 -7.75
N SER A 202 -7.90 7.10 -8.33
CA SER A 202 -7.06 8.28 -8.46
C SER A 202 -6.70 8.58 -9.92
N ASP A 203 -6.33 9.84 -10.16
CA ASP A 203 -5.88 10.35 -11.44
C ASP A 203 -4.41 10.03 -11.77
N ALA A 204 -3.70 9.33 -10.88
CA ALA A 204 -2.32 8.97 -11.12
C ALA A 204 -2.19 7.97 -12.28
N ALA A 205 -1.19 8.21 -13.13
CA ALA A 205 -0.79 7.26 -14.14
C ALA A 205 -0.21 6.00 -13.48
N TYR A 206 -0.79 4.85 -13.80
CA TYR A 206 -0.25 3.56 -13.37
C TYR A 206 0.89 3.12 -14.27
N MET A 207 2.02 2.77 -13.65
CA MET A 207 3.16 2.12 -14.28
C MET A 207 3.20 0.63 -13.97
N GLU A 208 3.85 -0.13 -14.84
CA GLU A 208 4.04 -1.56 -14.66
C GLU A 208 4.70 -1.86 -13.29
N ASN A 209 4.18 -2.88 -12.60
CA ASN A 209 4.63 -3.35 -11.28
C ASN A 209 4.39 -2.39 -10.10
N MET A 210 3.55 -1.35 -10.25
CA MET A 210 3.14 -0.51 -9.11
C MET A 210 2.18 -1.19 -8.12
N ALA A 211 1.53 -2.29 -8.52
CA ALA A 211 0.61 -3.02 -7.62
C ALA A 211 1.32 -3.42 -6.32
N GLY A 212 0.67 -3.19 -5.18
CA GLY A 212 1.24 -3.33 -3.84
C GLY A 212 2.05 -2.13 -3.34
N GLY A 213 2.18 -1.05 -4.12
CA GLY A 213 2.80 0.20 -3.68
C GLY A 213 2.04 0.88 -2.54
N ALA A 214 2.75 1.62 -1.68
CA ALA A 214 2.21 2.33 -0.53
C ALA A 214 1.42 3.58 -0.95
N VAL A 215 0.23 3.78 -0.39
CA VAL A 215 -0.53 5.04 -0.52
C VAL A 215 -0.53 5.76 0.83
N ILE A 216 -0.11 7.03 0.79
CA ILE A 216 0.22 7.82 1.95
C ILE A 216 -0.66 9.07 1.97
N ASP A 217 -1.31 9.31 3.09
CA ASP A 217 -2.04 10.54 3.35
C ASP A 217 -1.07 11.65 3.78
N ASN A 218 -1.12 12.78 3.07
CA ASN A 218 -0.27 13.96 3.30
C ASN A 218 -1.00 15.05 4.10
N LYS A 219 -2.24 14.83 4.56
CA LYS A 219 -3.09 15.86 5.21
C LYS A 219 -2.48 16.53 6.44
N VAL A 220 -1.37 16.03 6.97
CA VAL A 220 -0.69 16.63 8.12
C VAL A 220 0.14 17.88 7.76
N ASN A 221 0.22 18.28 6.48
CA ASN A 221 0.94 19.49 6.05
C ASN A 221 0.06 20.75 5.84
N SER A 222 -1.29 20.64 5.83
CA SER A 222 -2.16 21.77 5.41
C SER A 222 -2.74 22.64 6.54
N LEU A 223 -2.50 22.33 7.82
CA LEU A 223 -3.03 23.13 8.94
C LEU A 223 -2.13 24.30 9.36
N VAL A 224 -0.94 24.46 8.78
CA VAL A 224 0.01 25.54 9.14
C VAL A 224 0.10 26.65 8.09
N ALA A 225 -0.40 26.44 6.87
CA ALA A 225 -0.21 27.39 5.76
C ALA A 225 -1.37 28.39 5.56
N ALA A 226 -2.49 28.28 6.31
CA ALA A 226 -3.70 29.05 6.05
C ALA A 226 -3.95 30.25 6.98
N ASN A 227 -3.21 30.41 8.08
CA ASN A 227 -3.37 31.55 8.99
C ASN A 227 -2.00 32.19 9.29
N GLY A 228 -1.57 33.12 8.44
CA GLY A 228 -0.68 34.18 8.89
C GLY A 228 -1.38 34.97 9.99
N ASP A 229 -0.66 35.25 11.07
CA ASP A 229 -1.09 35.95 12.28
C ASP A 229 -1.78 35.10 13.38
N ALA A 230 -0.97 34.42 14.20
CA ALA A 230 -1.28 34.28 15.63
C ALA A 230 0.00 34.10 16.47
N LYS A 231 0.09 34.92 17.50
CA LYS A 231 1.21 35.09 18.43
C LYS A 231 1.60 33.79 19.15
N VAL A 232 2.91 33.66 19.34
CA VAL A 232 3.63 32.67 20.15
C VAL A 232 3.03 32.57 21.56
N GLY A 233 2.40 31.43 21.84
CA GLY A 233 2.05 30.97 23.17
C GLY A 233 2.51 29.53 23.31
N ASN A 234 3.43 29.27 24.23
CA ASN A 234 4.00 27.97 24.52
C ASN A 234 2.90 26.93 24.80
N ASN A 235 2.68 26.04 23.83
CA ASN A 235 2.12 24.72 24.10
C ASN A 235 2.86 23.73 23.19
N THR A 236 3.70 22.93 23.81
CA THR A 236 4.54 21.89 23.21
C THR A 236 3.67 20.74 22.70
N ASN A 237 2.87 21.00 21.67
CA ASN A 237 2.29 19.94 20.86
C ASN A 237 3.34 19.61 19.81
N ASN A 238 4.05 18.51 20.01
CA ASN A 238 4.85 17.86 18.98
C ASN A 238 3.93 17.48 17.81
N ASN A 239 3.65 18.44 16.94
CA ASN A 239 3.13 18.20 15.60
C ASN A 239 4.26 17.59 14.76
N THR A 240 4.61 16.34 15.06
CA THR A 240 5.27 15.51 14.07
C THR A 240 4.24 15.28 12.97
N SER A 241 4.45 15.93 11.84
CA SER A 241 3.71 15.73 10.61
C SER A 241 3.91 14.30 10.11
N GLU A 242 3.18 13.35 10.68
CA GLU A 242 3.31 11.95 10.34
C GLU A 242 2.50 11.64 9.09
N ASN A 243 3.21 11.44 7.98
CA ASN A 243 2.68 10.73 6.81
C ASN A 243 1.97 9.46 7.28
N LYS A 244 0.81 9.08 6.72
CA LYS A 244 0.06 7.89 7.20
C LYS A 244 -0.15 6.92 6.05
N LEU A 245 0.24 5.65 6.20
CA LEU A 245 -0.14 4.60 5.25
C LEU A 245 -1.65 4.39 5.32
N VAL A 246 -2.35 4.67 4.24
CA VAL A 246 -3.82 4.62 4.16
C VAL A 246 -4.35 3.58 3.18
N GLY A 247 -3.50 3.01 2.32
CA GLY A 247 -3.88 1.96 1.39
C GLY A 247 -2.73 1.43 0.57
N LEU A 248 -3.04 0.50 -0.32
CA LEU A 248 -2.12 -0.04 -1.31
C LEU A 248 -2.65 0.19 -2.72
N VAL A 249 -1.76 0.34 -3.69
CA VAL A 249 -2.12 0.32 -5.10
C VAL A 249 -2.61 -1.07 -5.47
N LEU A 250 -3.88 -1.19 -5.85
CA LEU A 250 -4.44 -2.43 -6.32
C LEU A 250 -4.04 -2.69 -7.77
N GLY A 251 -4.18 -1.68 -8.62
CA GLY A 251 -3.98 -1.83 -10.04
C GLY A 251 -4.49 -0.63 -10.81
N ASN A 252 -4.94 -0.87 -12.03
CA ASN A 252 -5.35 0.18 -12.94
C ASN A 252 -6.61 -0.20 -13.72
N LEU A 253 -7.64 0.61 -13.56
CA LEU A 253 -8.92 0.47 -14.22
C LEU A 253 -8.88 1.17 -15.57
N ARG A 254 -8.88 0.37 -16.64
CA ARG A 254 -8.75 0.81 -18.03
C ARG A 254 -10.04 0.58 -18.78
N LYS A 255 -10.56 1.62 -19.42
CA LYS A 255 -11.71 1.46 -20.32
C LYS A 255 -11.24 0.76 -21.58
N THR A 256 -12.01 -0.22 -22.06
CA THR A 256 -11.63 -1.02 -23.24
C THR A 256 -11.48 -0.22 -24.53
N ASN A 257 -12.14 0.93 -24.62
CA ASN A 257 -12.03 1.87 -25.75
C ASN A 257 -10.84 2.85 -25.64
N GLY A 258 -10.03 2.78 -24.56
CA GLY A 258 -8.85 3.63 -24.35
C GLY A 258 -9.11 5.02 -23.76
N ASP A 259 -10.37 5.40 -23.55
CA ASP A 259 -10.81 6.75 -23.17
C ASP A 259 -10.78 7.01 -21.64
N GLY A 260 -10.22 6.10 -20.85
CA GLY A 260 -10.21 6.25 -19.40
C GLY A 260 -9.23 5.31 -18.73
N ASN A 261 -8.46 5.89 -17.81
CA ASN A 261 -7.41 5.19 -17.08
C ASN A 261 -7.35 5.73 -15.64
N LEU A 262 -7.76 4.93 -14.67
CA LEU A 262 -7.80 5.33 -13.27
C LEU A 262 -7.08 4.31 -12.41
N MET A 263 -6.13 4.76 -11.60
CA MET A 263 -5.48 3.88 -10.65
C MET A 263 -6.45 3.49 -9.54
N VAL A 264 -6.51 2.21 -9.21
CA VAL A 264 -7.35 1.67 -8.14
C VAL A 264 -6.51 1.48 -6.90
N ILE A 265 -7.02 1.97 -5.78
CA ILE A 265 -6.39 1.89 -4.47
C ILE A 265 -7.32 1.11 -3.54
N ILE A 266 -6.77 0.14 -2.83
CA ILE A 266 -7.47 -0.57 -1.76
C ILE A 266 -7.11 0.09 -0.41
N PRO A 267 -8.10 0.57 0.37
CA PRO A 267 -7.87 1.17 1.68
C PRO A 267 -7.33 0.15 2.67
N LEU A 268 -6.40 0.58 3.53
CA LEU A 268 -5.73 -0.30 4.49
C LEU A 268 -6.71 -1.00 5.46
N ARG A 269 -7.80 -0.32 5.84
CA ARG A 269 -8.87 -0.88 6.69
C ARG A 269 -9.61 -2.09 6.10
N LYS A 270 -9.49 -2.32 4.79
CA LYS A 270 -10.05 -3.50 4.11
C LYS A 270 -9.03 -4.65 4.09
N ILE A 271 -7.77 -4.36 4.44
CA ILE A 271 -6.64 -5.27 4.42
C ILE A 271 -6.32 -5.79 5.84
N VAL A 272 -6.36 -4.90 6.85
CA VAL A 272 -5.98 -5.15 8.25
C VAL A 272 -7.13 -4.82 9.18
#